data_AF-A0A952WC87-F1
#
_entry.id   AF-A0A952WC87-F1
#
_cell.length_a   1.000
_cell.length_b   1.000
_cell.length_c   1.000
_cell.angle_alpha   90.00
_cell.angle_beta   90.00
_cell.angle_gamma   90.00
#
_symmetry.space_group_name_H-M   'P 1'
#
loop_
_entity.id
_entity.type
_entity.pdbx_description
1 polymer ?
#
loop_
_entity_poly.entity_id
_entity_poly.type
_entity_poly.pdbx_seq_one_letter_code
_entity_poly.pdbx_strand_id
1 'polypeptide(L)' 'MHYPHRTSRIKRKRAIGFRARMKTKNGRKLMNRKRRVGRSLNVADK' A
#
# COMPACT_ATOMS: atom_id res chain seq x y z
N MET A 1 17.33 12.07 -14.87
CA MET A 1 16.52 12.03 -13.62
C MET A 1 17.39 12.51 -12.47
N HIS A 2 17.02 13.61 -11.82
CA HIS A 2 17.87 14.30 -10.84
C HIS A 2 18.05 13.53 -9.50
N TYR A 3 17.21 12.52 -9.21
CA TYR A 3 17.45 11.56 -8.12
C TYR A 3 17.03 10.14 -8.51
N PRO A 4 17.92 9.14 -8.40
CA PRO A 4 17.55 7.76 -8.66
C PRO A 4 16.59 7.27 -7.55
N HIS A 5 15.37 6.88 -7.95
CA HIS A 5 14.44 6.24 -7.03
C HIS A 5 14.93 4.83 -6.69
N ARG A 6 15.32 4.61 -5.43
CA ARG A 6 15.71 3.28 -4.96
C ARG A 6 14.49 2.36 -4.91
N THR A 7 14.42 1.36 -5.80
CA THR A 7 13.30 0.40 -5.89
C THR A 7 13.48 -0.78 -4.95
N SER A 8 13.35 -0.55 -3.64
CA SER A 8 13.35 -1.67 -2.66
C SER A 8 11.96 -2.28 -2.52
N ARG A 9 11.79 -3.50 -3.05
CA ARG A 9 10.54 -4.29 -2.92
C ARG A 9 10.19 -4.57 -1.46
N ILE A 10 11.19 -4.85 -0.63
CA ILE A 10 11.01 -5.07 0.82
C ILE A 10 10.45 -3.82 1.49
N LYS A 11 11.05 -2.65 1.23
CA LYS A 11 10.55 -1.38 1.78
C LYS A 11 9.11 -1.09 1.32
N ARG A 12 8.79 -1.34 0.05
CA ARG A 12 7.43 -1.18 -0.51
C ARG A 12 6.41 -2.04 0.25
N LYS A 13 6.68 -3.34 0.44
CA LYS A 13 5.77 -4.24 1.18
C LYS A 13 5.58 -3.82 2.64
N ARG A 14 6.65 -3.41 3.33
CA ARG A 14 6.58 -2.92 4.72
C ARG A 14 5.79 -1.61 4.85
N ALA A 15 5.94 -0.70 3.90
CA ALA A 15 5.30 0.62 3.96
C ALA A 15 3.82 0.60 3.51
N ILE A 16 3.51 -0.07 2.39
CA ILE A 16 2.20 0.04 1.74
C ILE A 16 1.47 -1.30 1.54
N GLY A 17 2.03 -2.41 2.03
CA GLY A 17 1.41 -3.73 1.91
C GLY A 17 0.10 -3.89 2.68
N PHE A 18 -0.68 -4.90 2.31
CA PHE A 18 -2.00 -5.15 2.89
C PHE A 18 -1.96 -5.26 4.42
N ARG A 19 -1.03 -6.06 4.96
CA ARG A 19 -0.85 -6.24 6.41
C ARG A 19 -0.54 -4.91 7.13
N ALA A 20 0.30 -4.07 6.53
CA ALA A 20 0.63 -2.76 7.08
C ALA A 20 -0.61 -1.84 7.14
N ARG A 21 -1.49 -1.90 6.13
CA ARG A 21 -2.77 -1.16 6.13
C ARG A 21 -3.77 -1.69 7.15
N MET A 22 -3.80 -3.00 7.39
CA MET A 22 -4.74 -3.59 8.35
C MET A 22 -4.36 -3.29 9.82
N LYS A 23 -3.07 -3.02 10.10
CA LYS A 23 -2.57 -2.70 11.45
C LYS A 23 -3.22 -1.45 12.05
N THR A 24 -3.45 -0.40 11.27
CA THR A 24 -3.93 0.90 11.79
C THR A 24 -5.40 1.18 11.44
N LYS A 25 -6.09 1.95 12.29
CA LYS A 25 -7.48 2.38 12.05
C LYS A 25 -7.62 3.13 10.72
N ASN A 26 -6.69 4.06 10.44
CA ASN A 26 -6.70 4.84 9.21
C ASN A 26 -6.37 4.00 7.97
N GLY A 27 -5.48 3.02 8.11
CA GLY A 27 -5.22 2.05 7.03
C GLY A 27 -6.46 1.25 6.68
N ARG A 28 -7.21 0.73 7.68
CA ARG A 28 -8.49 0.04 7.45
C ARG A 28 -9.53 0.94 6.78
N LYS A 29 -9.64 2.21 7.18
CA LYS A 29 -10.51 3.20 6.51
C LYS A 29 -10.15 3.38 5.03
N LEU A 30 -8.86 3.48 4.72
CA LEU A 30 -8.37 3.59 3.33
C LEU A 30 -8.73 2.35 2.50
N MET A 31 -8.58 1.15 3.08
CA MET A 31 -8.97 -0.10 2.41
C MET A 31 -10.46 -0.14 2.11
N ASN A 32 -11.31 0.28 3.04
CA ASN A 32 -12.76 0.34 2.83
C ASN A 32 -13.15 1.34 1.73
N ARG A 33 -12.44 2.47 1.63
CA ARG A 33 -12.63 3.42 0.52
C ARG A 33 -12.26 2.81 -0.83
N LYS A 34 -11.15 2.07 -0.90
CA LYS A 34 -10.75 1.36 -2.13
C LYS A 34 -11.77 0.30 -2.52
N ARG A 35 -12.26 -0.48 -1.55
CA ARG A 35 -13.34 -1.46 -1.78
C ARG A 35 -14.59 -0.82 -2.36
N ARG A 36 -15.03 0.31 -1.80
CA ARG A 36 -16.22 1.04 -2.27
C ARG A 36 -16.14 1.43 -3.75
N VAL A 37 -14.95 1.77 -4.24
CA VAL A 37 -14.71 2.18 -5.63
C VAL A 37 -14.27 0.99 -6.52
N GLY A 38 -14.22 -0.23 -5.98
CA GLY A 38 -13.78 -1.42 -6.73
C GLY A 38 -12.29 -1.45 -7.06
N ARG A 39 -11.44 -0.71 -6.33
CA ARG A 39 -9.99 -0.67 -6.57
C ARG A 39 -9.27 -1.85 -5.93
N SER A 40 -8.17 -2.25 -6.56
CA SER A 40 -7.31 -3.30 -6.01
C SER A 40 -6.73 -2.93 -4.64
N LEU A 41 -6.76 -3.91 -3.75
CA LEU A 41 -6.39 -3.76 -2.34
C LEU A 41 -4.88 -3.97 -2.14
N ASN A 42 -4.31 -4.93 -2.86
CA ASN A 42 -2.91 -5.30 -2.71
C ASN A 42 -2.03 -4.60 -3.75
N VAL A 43 -1.65 -3.35 -3.46
CA VAL A 43 -0.82 -2.54 -4.36
C VAL A 43 0.66 -2.88 -4.24
N ALA A 44 1.10 -3.59 -3.19
CA ALA A 44 2.51 -3.86 -2.95
C ALA A 44 3.02 -5.11 -3.71
N ASP A 45 2.14 -6.07 -3.98
CA ASP A 45 2.45 -7.32 -4.69
C ASP A 45 2.09 -7.26 -6.19
N LYS A 46 1.83 -6.05 -6.71
CA LYS A 46 1.63 -5.76 -8.14
C LYS A 46 2.92 -5.24 -8.76
#